data_AF-A0A9J5Z5F2-F1
#
_entry.id   AF-A0A9J5Z5F2-F1
#
_cell.length_a   1.000
_cell.length_b   1.000
_cell.length_c   1.000
_cell.angle_alpha   90.00
_cell.angle_beta   90.00
_cell.angle_gamma   90.00
#
_symmetry.space_group_name_H-M   'P 1'
#
loop_
_entity.id
_entity.type
_entity.pdbx_description
1 polymer ?
#
loop_
_entity_poly.entity_id
_entity_poly.type
_entity_poly.pdbx_seq_one_letter_code
_entity_poly.pdbx_strand_id
1 'polypeptide(L)'
;MLESGARRSKSSQNIVPLQAFERLMGLNRRLKYNFIALMEPFQDPKQLDQYKRKLGCQNAYCNVSAKIWVFWEDDWKGEVLRDSMQQITLKLSKKNVEMICTAVCASDGLRDVVRHFF
;
A
#
# COMPACT_ATOMS: atom_id res chain seq x y z
N MET A 1 -28.45 40.10 -12.47
CA MET A 1 -27.73 39.06 -13.24
C MET A 1 -26.26 39.41 -13.19
N LEU A 2 -25.45 38.68 -12.43
CA LEU A 2 -23.99 38.58 -12.56
C LEU A 2 -23.55 37.40 -11.67
N GLU A 3 -23.15 36.30 -12.32
CA GLU A 3 -22.70 35.06 -11.70
C GLU A 3 -21.31 35.25 -11.08
N SER A 4 -21.18 35.01 -9.77
CA SER A 4 -19.88 34.84 -9.10
C SER A 4 -19.46 33.38 -9.17
N GLY A 5 -18.77 33.03 -10.25
CA GLY A 5 -18.16 31.72 -10.46
C GLY A 5 -17.07 31.43 -9.42
N ALA A 6 -17.39 30.53 -8.49
CA ALA A 6 -16.43 29.92 -7.59
C ALA A 6 -15.40 29.09 -8.38
N ARG A 7 -14.17 29.60 -8.54
CA ARG A 7 -13.02 28.78 -8.93
C ARG A 7 -12.37 28.21 -7.68
N ARG A 8 -12.87 27.05 -7.22
CA ARG A 8 -12.12 26.17 -6.32
C ARG A 8 -10.86 25.71 -7.06
N SER A 9 -9.70 26.12 -6.56
CA SER A 9 -8.42 25.55 -6.98
C SER A 9 -8.41 24.07 -6.61
N LYS A 10 -8.38 23.19 -7.62
CA LYS A 10 -8.11 21.77 -7.40
C LYS A 10 -6.63 21.63 -7.05
N SER A 11 -6.34 21.27 -5.81
CA SER A 11 -4.99 20.96 -5.33
C SER A 11 -4.42 19.75 -6.10
N SER A 12 -3.32 19.96 -6.81
CA SER A 12 -2.66 18.95 -7.66
C SER A 12 -1.88 17.88 -6.91
N GLN A 13 -2.02 17.78 -5.58
CA GLN A 13 -1.08 17.02 -4.74
C GLN A 13 -1.31 15.49 -4.66
N ASN A 14 -2.37 14.92 -5.26
CA ASN A 14 -2.71 13.49 -5.06
C ASN A 14 -3.03 12.68 -6.34
N ILE A 15 -2.73 13.18 -7.54
CA ILE A 15 -3.26 12.59 -8.78
C ILE A 15 -2.49 11.31 -9.20
N VAL A 16 -1.17 11.28 -9.04
CA VAL A 16 -0.32 10.18 -9.56
C VAL A 16 -0.42 8.88 -8.74
N PRO A 17 -0.38 8.90 -7.38
CA PRO A 17 -0.53 7.67 -6.59
C PRO A 17 -1.90 7.01 -6.77
N LEU A 18 -2.96 7.82 -6.94
CA LEU A 18 -4.31 7.33 -7.12
C LEU A 18 -4.45 6.57 -8.46
N GLN A 19 -3.90 7.10 -9.55
CA GLN A 19 -3.94 6.46 -10.87
C GLN A 19 -3.16 5.14 -10.89
N ALA A 20 -1.99 5.08 -10.23
CA ALA A 20 -1.23 3.84 -10.10
C ALA A 20 -2.03 2.77 -9.33
N PHE A 21 -2.74 3.18 -8.28
CA PHE A 21 -3.61 2.28 -7.53
C PHE A 21 -4.82 1.79 -8.34
N GLU A 22 -5.45 2.65 -9.13
CA GLU A 22 -6.52 2.25 -10.04
C GLU A 22 -6.06 1.19 -11.06
N ARG A 23 -4.85 1.34 -11.59
CA ARG A 23 -4.23 0.33 -12.45
C ARG A 23 -4.01 -0.99 -11.72
N LEU A 24 -3.50 -0.95 -10.49
CA LEU A 24 -3.35 -2.14 -9.65
C LEU A 24 -4.70 -2.83 -9.41
N MET A 25 -5.75 -2.09 -9.08
CA MET A 25 -7.10 -2.65 -8.91
C MET A 25 -7.58 -3.35 -10.19
N GLY A 26 -7.37 -2.72 -11.35
CA GLY A 26 -7.70 -3.30 -12.65
C GLY A 26 -6.94 -4.60 -12.94
N LEU A 27 -5.64 -4.64 -12.62
CA LEU A 27 -4.82 -5.84 -12.75
C LEU A 27 -5.29 -6.94 -11.80
N ASN A 28 -5.51 -6.62 -10.51
CA ASN A 28 -5.90 -7.61 -9.52
C ASN A 28 -7.26 -8.22 -9.83
N ARG A 29 -8.21 -7.43 -10.36
CA ARG A 29 -9.51 -7.95 -10.80
C ARG A 29 -9.39 -9.05 -11.86
N ARG A 30 -8.41 -8.95 -12.76
CA ARG A 30 -8.19 -9.88 -13.86
C ARG A 30 -7.31 -11.06 -13.48
N LEU A 31 -6.26 -10.81 -12.70
CA LEU A 31 -5.20 -11.78 -12.43
C LEU A 31 -5.33 -12.48 -11.08
N LYS A 32 -6.13 -11.92 -10.15
CA LYS A 32 -6.40 -12.49 -8.82
C LYS A 32 -5.11 -12.85 -8.08
N TYR A 33 -4.33 -11.82 -7.73
CA TYR A 33 -3.09 -12.01 -7.02
C TYR A 33 -3.36 -12.46 -5.58
N ASN A 34 -2.79 -13.61 -5.19
CA ASN A 34 -2.87 -14.13 -3.83
C ASN A 34 -2.09 -13.28 -2.81
N PHE A 35 -1.07 -12.55 -3.29
CA PHE A 35 -0.21 -11.70 -2.48
C PHE A 35 0.19 -10.46 -3.28
N ILE A 36 0.17 -9.29 -2.62
CA ILE A 36 0.58 -8.01 -3.18
C ILE A 36 1.45 -7.30 -2.15
N ALA A 37 2.63 -6.83 -2.56
CA ALA A 37 3.45 -5.88 -1.80
C ALA A 37 3.48 -4.53 -2.54
N LEU A 38 3.13 -3.46 -1.85
CA LEU A 38 3.18 -2.08 -2.33
C LEU A 38 4.21 -1.29 -1.53
N MET A 39 5.17 -0.73 -2.25
CA MET A 39 6.20 0.15 -1.72
C MET A 39 5.83 1.60 -1.97
N GLU A 40 6.09 2.43 -0.97
CA GLU A 40 5.79 3.86 -0.93
C GLU A 40 4.41 4.20 -1.48
N PRO A 41 3.31 3.75 -0.85
CA PRO A 41 1.97 4.05 -1.34
C PRO A 41 1.63 5.56 -1.28
N PHE A 42 2.38 6.34 -0.49
CA PHE A 42 2.15 7.76 -0.23
C PHE A 42 0.71 8.07 0.25
N GLN A 43 0.09 7.11 0.95
CA GLN A 43 -1.24 7.23 1.54
C GLN A 43 -1.16 7.22 3.07
N ASP A 44 -2.20 7.73 3.72
CA ASP A 44 -2.35 7.62 5.17
C ASP A 44 -2.54 6.12 5.55
N PRO A 45 -1.75 5.57 6.49
CA PRO A 45 -1.88 4.18 6.96
C PRO A 45 -3.26 3.83 7.50
N LYS A 46 -4.02 4.82 7.99
CA LYS A 46 -5.43 4.65 8.41
C LYS A 46 -6.34 4.20 7.25
N GLN A 47 -5.91 4.39 6.01
CA GLN A 47 -6.64 3.94 4.83
C GLN A 47 -6.34 2.49 4.45
N LEU A 48 -5.41 1.80 5.12
CA LEU A 48 -5.01 0.42 4.78
C LEU A 48 -6.21 -0.51 4.60
N ASP A 49 -7.17 -0.49 5.52
CA ASP A 49 -8.39 -1.31 5.45
C ASP A 49 -9.33 -0.92 4.30
N GLN A 50 -9.36 0.34 3.89
CA GLN A 50 -10.09 0.77 2.71
C GLN A 50 -9.44 0.21 1.44
N TYR A 51 -8.11 0.26 1.35
CA TYR A 51 -7.36 -0.25 0.20
C TYR A 51 -7.44 -1.78 0.11
N LYS A 52 -7.35 -2.47 1.24
CA LYS A 52 -7.59 -3.91 1.39
C LYS A 52 -8.94 -4.32 0.77
N ARG A 53 -10.02 -3.65 1.18
CA ARG A 53 -11.37 -3.89 0.64
C ARG A 53 -11.48 -3.62 -0.86
N LYS A 54 -10.85 -2.55 -1.36
CA LYS A 54 -10.84 -2.21 -2.79
C LYS A 54 -10.09 -3.25 -3.63
N LEU A 55 -9.01 -3.82 -3.10
CA LEU A 55 -8.26 -4.90 -3.73
C LEU A 55 -8.99 -6.26 -3.65
N GLY A 56 -9.94 -6.41 -2.72
CA GLY A 56 -10.65 -7.67 -2.50
C GLY A 56 -9.85 -8.68 -1.67
N CYS A 57 -8.80 -8.23 -0.99
CA CYS A 57 -8.02 -9.06 -0.06
C CYS A 57 -8.67 -9.04 1.34
N GLN A 58 -8.47 -10.08 2.13
CA GLN A 58 -9.03 -10.20 3.48
C GLN A 58 -8.02 -9.75 4.53
N ASN A 59 -6.75 -9.92 4.23
CA ASN A 59 -5.65 -9.59 5.11
C ASN A 59 -4.80 -8.45 4.56
N ALA A 60 -4.30 -7.62 5.46
CA ALA A 60 -3.36 -6.56 5.15
C ALA A 60 -2.47 -6.26 6.35
N TYR A 61 -1.27 -5.78 6.08
CA TYR A 61 -0.34 -5.28 7.09
C TYR A 61 0.51 -4.17 6.49
N CYS A 62 0.89 -3.17 7.28
CA CYS A 62 1.90 -2.19 6.87
C CYS A 62 3.06 -2.20 7.86
N ASN A 63 4.28 -2.05 7.37
CA ASN A 63 5.48 -2.03 8.21
C ASN A 63 5.46 -0.85 9.20
N VAL A 64 6.39 -0.84 10.16
CA VAL A 64 6.49 0.21 11.20
C VAL A 64 6.59 1.64 10.65
N SER A 65 7.15 1.84 9.46
CA SER A 65 7.23 3.16 8.81
C SER A 65 6.03 3.47 7.91
N ALA A 66 5.11 2.51 7.76
CA ALA A 66 4.01 2.48 6.82
C ALA A 66 4.37 2.80 5.36
N LYS A 67 5.62 2.54 4.97
CA LYS A 67 6.11 2.69 3.59
C LYS A 67 5.97 1.41 2.79
N ILE A 68 5.72 0.27 3.43
CA ILE A 68 5.52 -1.01 2.77
C ILE A 68 4.20 -1.59 3.25
N TRP A 69 3.26 -1.77 2.33
CA TRP A 69 1.94 -2.36 2.60
C TRP A 69 1.88 -3.71 1.90
N VAL A 70 1.44 -4.74 2.61
CA VAL A 70 1.23 -6.07 2.07
C VAL A 70 -0.23 -6.45 2.19
N PHE A 71 -0.73 -7.18 1.21
CA PHE A 71 -2.11 -7.68 1.13
C PHE A 71 -2.09 -9.14 0.70
N TRP A 72 -2.97 -9.94 1.27
CA TRP A 72 -3.11 -11.35 0.87
C TRP A 72 -4.52 -11.87 1.09
N GLU A 73 -4.83 -12.95 0.37
CA GLU A 73 -6.12 -13.63 0.45
C GLU A 73 -6.28 -14.42 1.77
N ASP A 74 -7.52 -14.73 2.12
CA ASP A 74 -7.89 -15.39 3.39
C ASP A 74 -7.40 -16.83 3.53
N ASP A 75 -7.18 -17.48 2.40
CA ASP A 75 -6.71 -18.86 2.32
C ASP A 75 -5.23 -19.03 2.71
N TRP A 76 -4.49 -17.93 2.83
CA TRP A 76 -3.13 -17.88 3.34
C TRP A 76 -3.08 -17.34 4.77
N LYS A 77 -2.53 -18.13 5.68
CA LYS A 77 -2.16 -17.65 7.02
C LYS A 77 -0.88 -16.82 6.91
N GLY A 78 -0.94 -15.56 7.30
CA GLY A 78 0.23 -14.66 7.35
C GLY A 78 0.77 -14.49 8.77
N GLU A 79 2.08 -14.64 8.91
CA GLU A 79 2.83 -14.37 10.14
C GLU A 79 3.98 -13.40 9.82
N VAL A 80 4.05 -12.28 10.54
CA VAL A 80 5.14 -11.31 10.37
C VAL A 80 6.37 -11.82 11.12
N LEU A 81 7.41 -12.20 10.38
CA LEU A 81 8.69 -12.66 10.93
C LEU A 81 9.65 -11.50 11.22
N ARG A 82 9.55 -10.43 10.44
CA ARG A 82 10.35 -9.22 10.62
C ARG A 82 9.58 -7.99 10.17
N ASP A 83 9.65 -6.94 10.98
CA ASP A 83 9.12 -5.63 10.66
C ASP A 83 10.15 -4.56 11.05
N SER A 84 10.54 -3.73 10.09
CA SER A 84 11.48 -2.63 10.27
C SER A 84 11.16 -1.50 9.29
N MET A 85 11.87 -0.37 9.43
CA MET A 85 11.63 0.84 8.62
C MET A 85 11.70 0.60 7.11
N GLN A 86 12.55 -0.32 6.66
CA GLN A 86 12.80 -0.56 5.23
C GLN A 86 12.45 -1.98 4.80
N GLN A 87 11.90 -2.81 5.70
CA GLN A 87 11.64 -4.22 5.40
C GLN A 87 10.42 -4.73 6.14
N ILE A 88 9.66 -5.57 5.43
CA ILE A 88 8.75 -6.53 6.04
C ILE A 88 9.03 -7.93 5.49
N THR A 89 9.04 -8.94 6.37
CA THR A 89 9.12 -10.35 6.01
C THR A 89 7.92 -11.08 6.59
N LEU A 90 7.16 -11.76 5.73
CA LEU A 90 6.05 -12.60 6.13
C LEU A 90 6.34 -14.06 5.80
N LYS A 91 5.95 -14.95 6.72
CA LYS A 91 5.69 -16.35 6.41
C LYS A 91 4.23 -16.46 5.98
N LEU A 92 3.99 -16.98 4.78
CA LEU A 92 2.68 -17.31 4.26
C LEU A 92 2.54 -18.83 4.22
N SER A 93 1.48 -19.36 4.81
CA SER A 93 1.23 -20.80 4.87
C SER A 93 -0.17 -21.13 4.39
N LYS A 94 -0.28 -22.13 3.51
CA LYS A 94 -1.56 -22.66 3.00
C LYS A 94 -1.44 -24.17 2.78
N LYS A 95 -2.21 -24.95 3.56
CA LYS A 95 -2.17 -26.43 3.56
C LYS A 95 -0.72 -26.92 3.77
N ASN A 96 -0.13 -27.56 2.76
CA ASN A 96 1.22 -28.12 2.80
C ASN A 96 2.25 -27.24 2.10
N VAL A 97 1.90 -25.99 1.78
CA VAL A 97 2.79 -25.04 1.12
C VAL A 97 3.11 -23.91 2.10
N GLU A 98 4.41 -23.65 2.26
CA GLU A 98 4.92 -22.50 2.99
C GLU A 98 5.81 -21.67 2.07
N MET A 99 5.73 -20.35 2.23
CA MET A 99 6.54 -19.40 1.49
C MET A 99 6.98 -18.27 2.43
N ILE A 100 8.21 -17.80 2.26
CA ILE A 100 8.70 -16.61 2.93
C ILE A 100 8.80 -15.49 1.89
N CYS A 101 8.04 -14.42 2.10
CA CYS A 101 8.03 -13.25 1.26
C CYS A 101 8.71 -12.10 2.00
N THR A 102 9.72 -11.49 1.39
CA THR A 102 10.38 -10.29 1.92
C THR A 102 10.20 -9.16 0.94
N ALA A 103 9.65 -8.03 1.42
CA ALA A 103 9.60 -6.78 0.68
C ALA A 103 10.55 -5.78 1.34
N VAL A 104 11.44 -5.18 0.55
CA VAL A 104 12.42 -4.20 0.99
C VAL A 104 12.23 -2.92 0.19
N CYS A 105 12.12 -1.79 0.89
CA CYS A 105 12.05 -0.47 0.29
C CYS A 105 13.24 0.35 0.79
N ALA A 106 14.25 0.52 -0.06
CA ALA A 106 15.34 1.45 0.23
C ALA A 106 14.76 2.87 0.26
N SER A 107 15.09 3.65 1.28
CA SER A 107 14.78 5.08 1.25
C SER A 107 15.89 5.83 0.53
N ASP A 108 15.50 6.64 -0.46
CA ASP A 108 16.39 7.67 -0.99
C ASP A 108 16.58 8.70 0.13
N GLY A 109 17.74 8.69 0.79
CA GLY A 109 18.03 9.48 2.00
C GLY A 109 17.76 10.99 1.89
N LEU A 110 17.53 11.52 0.68
CA LEU A 110 17.15 12.90 0.43
C LEU A 110 15.72 13.26 0.91
N ARG A 111 14.79 12.29 0.95
CA ARG A 111 13.36 12.56 1.24
C ARG A 111 12.99 12.42 2.71
N ASP A 112 13.76 11.67 3.49
CA ASP A 112 13.52 11.49 4.93
C ASP A 112 13.86 12.76 5.73
N VAL A 113 14.78 13.59 5.20
CA VAL A 113 15.15 14.89 5.77
C VAL A 113 14.00 15.89 5.64
N VAL A 114 13.31 15.96 4.51
CA VAL A 114 12.25 16.96 4.26
C VAL A 114 11.03 16.73 5.15
N ARG A 115 10.73 15.49 5.56
CA ARG A 115 9.61 15.18 6.46
C ARG A 115 9.84 15.54 7.94
N HIS A 116 11.08 15.84 8.35
CA HIS A 116 11.38 16.26 9.72
C HIS A 116 11.30 17.79 9.95
N PHE A 117 11.11 18.58 8.89
CA PHE A 117 11.14 20.05 8.95
C PHE A 117 9.79 20.74 8.69
N PHE A 118 8.67 20.00 8.62
CA PHE A 118 7.32 20.57 8.48
C PHE A 118 6.31 19.88 9.39
#